data_AF-A0A081NZ70-F1
#
_entry.id   AF-A0A081NZ70-F1
#
_cell.length_a   1.000
_cell.length_b   1.000
_cell.length_c   1.000
_cell.angle_alpha   90.00
_cell.angle_beta   90.00
_cell.angle_gamma   90.00
#
_symmetry.space_group_name_H-M   'P 1'
#
loop_
_entity.id
_entity.type
_entity.pdbx_description
1 polymer ?
#
loop_
_entity_poly.entity_id
_entity_poly.type
_entity_poly.pdbx_seq_one_letter_code
_entity_poly.pdbx_strand_id
1 'polypeptide(L)'
;MMMLNLEQNYEKMAIDQLRGYKRLVGRIKMLEKYPVSGGMRLGTIVQDGQLQDLHRQWRKLATSGADQEALRSTEAKIKALLEGQLGTSDGYQGILARVSELEELGRQKEQMEQAMDALDDFKHEYAQVLKLLYVDGNEPHDIACDLGISLSTFYGWRRKALKEYGILIS
;
A
#
# COMPACT_ATOMS: atom_id res chain seq x y z
N MET A 1 6.56 -32.10 -9.95
CA MET A 1 7.15 -31.02 -10.77
C MET A 1 6.34 -29.72 -10.73
N MET A 2 4.99 -29.73 -10.69
CA MET A 2 4.16 -28.50 -10.53
C MET A 2 4.29 -27.77 -9.18
N MET A 3 4.53 -28.47 -8.06
CA MET A 3 4.64 -27.82 -6.73
C MET A 3 5.88 -26.93 -6.56
N LEU A 4 7.01 -27.28 -7.19
CA LEU A 4 8.24 -26.46 -7.12
C LEU A 4 8.07 -25.11 -7.82
N ASN A 5 7.26 -25.04 -8.88
CA ASN A 5 7.00 -23.78 -9.60
C ASN A 5 6.11 -22.83 -8.79
N LEU A 6 5.19 -23.36 -7.98
CA LEU A 6 4.30 -22.56 -7.15
C LEU A 6 5.06 -21.95 -5.96
N GLU A 7 5.92 -22.73 -5.31
CA GLU A 7 6.78 -22.24 -4.21
C GLU A 7 7.74 -21.14 -4.66
N GLN A 8 8.38 -21.30 -5.83
CA GLN A 8 9.24 -20.27 -6.40
C GLN A 8 8.48 -18.99 -6.76
N ASN A 9 7.18 -19.11 -7.08
CA ASN A 9 6.34 -17.95 -7.37
C ASN A 9 6.05 -17.13 -6.10
N TYR A 10 5.69 -17.81 -5.00
CA TYR A 10 5.43 -17.13 -3.72
C TYR A 10 6.66 -16.42 -3.15
N GLU A 11 7.83 -17.07 -3.18
CA GLU A 11 9.07 -16.42 -2.72
C GLU A 11 9.40 -15.17 -3.56
N LYS A 12 9.23 -15.25 -4.88
CA LYS A 12 9.45 -14.10 -5.77
C LYS A 12 8.47 -12.97 -5.48
N MET A 13 7.19 -13.27 -5.35
CA MET A 13 6.15 -12.29 -4.99
C MET A 13 6.45 -11.61 -3.66
N ALA A 14 6.85 -12.38 -2.65
CA ALA A 14 7.25 -11.86 -1.35
C ALA A 14 8.44 -10.90 -1.45
N ILE A 15 9.50 -11.30 -2.16
CA ILE A 15 10.69 -10.46 -2.38
C ILE A 15 10.32 -9.16 -3.10
N ASP A 16 9.51 -9.23 -4.16
CA ASP A 16 9.14 -8.07 -4.96
C ASP A 16 8.32 -7.07 -4.13
N GLN A 17 7.34 -7.54 -3.35
CA GLN A 17 6.58 -6.68 -2.43
C GLN A 17 7.49 -6.08 -1.35
N LEU A 18 8.25 -6.90 -0.62
CA LEU A 18 9.07 -6.45 0.52
C LEU A 18 10.14 -5.43 0.10
N ARG A 19 10.80 -5.64 -1.05
CA ARG A 19 11.74 -4.66 -1.63
C ARG A 19 11.06 -3.38 -2.08
N GLY A 20 9.79 -3.46 -2.48
CA GLY A 20 8.97 -2.31 -2.86
C GLY A 20 8.48 -1.49 -1.67
N TYR A 21 8.47 -2.04 -0.45
CA TYR A 21 7.83 -1.43 0.72
C TYR A 21 8.31 0.00 1.00
N LYS A 22 9.63 0.22 1.11
CA LYS A 22 10.19 1.55 1.38
C LYS A 22 9.80 2.57 0.30
N ARG A 23 9.80 2.16 -0.97
CA ARG A 23 9.42 3.02 -2.09
C ARG A 23 7.93 3.38 -2.03
N LEU A 24 7.09 2.40 -1.75
CA LEU A 24 5.65 2.56 -1.59
C LEU A 24 5.33 3.54 -0.46
N VAL A 25 5.89 3.34 0.74
CA VAL A 25 5.72 4.23 1.89
C VAL A 25 6.24 5.65 1.57
N GLY A 26 7.38 5.75 0.88
CA GLY A 26 7.91 7.02 0.40
C GLY A 26 6.95 7.75 -0.54
N ARG A 27 6.31 7.02 -1.47
CA ARG A 27 5.34 7.59 -2.40
C ARG A 27 4.07 8.06 -1.71
N ILE A 28 3.53 7.29 -0.75
CA ILE A 28 2.42 7.71 0.10
C ILE A 28 2.74 9.04 0.78
N LYS A 29 3.90 9.12 1.47
CA LYS A 29 4.34 10.35 2.15
C LYS A 29 4.49 11.55 1.21
N MET A 30 4.94 11.32 -0.02
CA MET A 30 5.02 12.39 -1.04
C MET A 30 3.62 12.84 -1.49
N LEU A 31 2.70 11.92 -1.72
CA LEU A 31 1.32 12.22 -2.10
C LEU A 31 0.60 12.98 -0.98
N GLU A 32 0.72 12.56 0.27
CA GLU A 32 0.14 13.27 1.43
C GLU A 32 0.63 14.72 1.53
N LYS A 33 1.90 14.96 1.21
CA LYS A 33 2.52 16.29 1.23
C LYS A 33 2.30 17.09 -0.05
N TYR A 34 1.68 16.51 -1.06
CA TYR A 34 1.52 17.15 -2.37
C TYR A 34 0.70 18.45 -2.22
N PRO A 35 1.23 19.60 -2.68
CA PRO A 35 0.53 20.86 -2.58
C PRO A 35 -0.67 20.86 -3.53
N VAL A 36 -1.81 21.29 -3.01
CA VAL A 36 -3.04 21.55 -3.74
C VAL A 36 -3.34 23.05 -3.64
N SER A 37 -4.38 23.53 -4.32
CA SER A 37 -4.72 24.95 -4.31
C SER A 37 -4.99 25.47 -2.88
N GLY A 38 -4.87 26.79 -2.70
CA GLY A 38 -5.10 27.43 -1.40
C GLY A 38 -4.05 27.11 -0.33
N GLY A 39 -2.88 26.59 -0.71
CA GLY A 39 -1.80 26.23 0.23
C GLY A 39 -2.07 24.95 1.04
N MET A 40 -3.16 24.24 0.73
CA MET A 40 -3.47 22.96 1.35
C MET A 40 -2.58 21.84 0.84
N ARG A 41 -2.60 20.72 1.56
CA ARG A 41 -1.95 19.46 1.16
C ARG A 41 -3.00 18.42 0.83
N LEU A 42 -2.71 17.53 -0.13
CA LEU A 42 -3.61 16.45 -0.51
C LEU A 42 -4.03 15.60 0.69
N GLY A 43 -3.09 15.30 1.60
CA GLY A 43 -3.36 14.54 2.83
C GLY A 43 -4.41 15.19 3.73
N THR A 44 -4.49 16.52 3.75
CA THR A 44 -5.49 17.26 4.53
C THR A 44 -6.88 17.13 3.94
N ILE A 45 -7.00 17.18 2.60
CA ILE A 45 -8.27 17.03 1.89
C ILE A 45 -8.88 15.64 2.13
N VAL A 46 -8.04 14.61 2.10
CA VAL A 46 -8.53 13.22 2.18
C VAL A 46 -8.79 12.76 3.62
N GLN A 47 -8.41 13.54 4.63
CA GLN A 47 -8.48 13.14 6.03
C GLN A 47 -9.92 12.94 6.54
N ASP A 48 -10.89 13.67 5.97
CA ASP A 48 -12.30 13.58 6.35
C ASP A 48 -13.06 12.40 5.71
N GLY A 49 -12.43 11.70 4.77
CA GLY A 49 -13.01 10.58 4.02
C GLY A 49 -14.11 10.96 3.02
N GLN A 50 -14.66 12.17 3.07
CA GLN A 50 -15.81 12.56 2.24
C GLN A 50 -15.47 12.57 0.75
N LEU A 51 -14.30 13.12 0.41
CA LEU A 51 -13.84 13.10 -0.97
C LEU A 51 -13.58 11.68 -1.47
N GLN A 52 -13.00 10.82 -0.62
CA GLN A 52 -12.72 9.42 -0.93
C GLN A 52 -14.00 8.62 -1.19
N ASP A 53 -15.02 8.81 -0.35
CA ASP A 53 -16.31 8.13 -0.48
C ASP A 53 -17.04 8.55 -1.75
N LEU A 54 -17.13 9.85 -2.04
CA LEU A 54 -17.72 10.35 -3.27
C LEU A 54 -16.97 9.87 -4.51
N HIS A 55 -15.63 9.85 -4.46
CA HIS A 55 -14.81 9.38 -5.55
C HIS A 55 -14.95 7.86 -5.77
N ARG A 56 -15.07 7.08 -4.70
CA ARG A 56 -15.36 5.63 -4.77
C ARG A 56 -16.74 5.36 -5.35
N GLN A 57 -17.76 6.12 -4.93
CA GLN A 57 -19.11 6.04 -5.49
C GLN A 57 -19.10 6.35 -6.99
N TRP A 58 -18.41 7.43 -7.39
CA TRP A 58 -18.29 7.80 -8.79
C TRP A 58 -17.63 6.69 -9.63
N ARG A 59 -16.52 6.10 -9.16
CA ARG A 59 -15.86 4.97 -9.86
C ARG A 59 -16.76 3.75 -9.99
N LYS A 60 -17.54 3.43 -8.95
CA LYS A 60 -18.49 2.31 -8.98
C LYS A 60 -19.60 2.54 -10.01
N LEU A 61 -20.16 3.76 -10.06
CA LEU A 61 -21.17 4.13 -11.05
C LEU A 61 -20.62 4.08 -12.49
N ALA A 62 -19.38 4.54 -12.68
CA ALA A 62 -18.72 4.56 -13.99
C ALA A 62 -18.46 3.14 -14.52
N THR A 63 -18.10 2.22 -13.63
CA THR A 63 -17.85 0.82 -13.98
C THR A 63 -19.13 -0.01 -14.12
N SER A 64 -20.21 0.34 -13.43
CA SER A 64 -21.48 -0.39 -13.49
C SER A 64 -22.37 -0.02 -14.68
N GLY A 65 -21.96 0.93 -15.53
CA GLY A 65 -22.79 1.44 -16.62
C GLY A 65 -24.05 2.16 -16.13
N ALA A 66 -23.98 2.81 -14.96
CA ALA A 66 -25.09 3.55 -14.40
C ALA A 66 -25.52 4.72 -15.32
N ASP A 67 -26.74 5.21 -15.10
CA ASP A 67 -27.27 6.35 -15.85
C ASP A 67 -26.37 7.60 -15.71
N GLN A 68 -26.25 8.34 -16.80
CA GLN A 68 -25.44 9.54 -16.95
C GLN A 68 -25.81 10.62 -15.93
N GLU A 69 -27.07 10.66 -15.50
CA GLU A 69 -27.53 11.61 -14.47
C GLU A 69 -26.86 11.36 -13.11
N ALA A 70 -26.76 10.09 -12.69
CA ALA A 70 -26.12 9.73 -11.42
C ALA A 70 -24.62 10.03 -11.41
N LEU A 71 -23.95 9.80 -12.54
CA LEU A 71 -22.54 10.17 -12.73
C LEU A 71 -22.32 11.67 -12.64
N ARG A 72 -23.11 12.46 -13.38
CA ARG A 72 -23.04 13.93 -13.36
C ARG A 72 -23.32 14.51 -11.98
N SER A 73 -24.33 13.97 -11.28
CA SER A 73 -24.69 14.38 -9.93
C SER A 73 -23.56 14.12 -8.93
N THR A 74 -22.95 12.93 -8.98
CA THR A 74 -21.83 12.60 -8.09
C THR A 74 -20.59 13.45 -8.40
N GLU A 75 -20.31 13.69 -9.68
CA GLU A 75 -19.22 14.57 -10.11
C GLU A 75 -19.43 16.02 -9.66
N ALA A 76 -20.68 16.53 -9.73
CA ALA A 76 -21.00 17.88 -9.25
C ALA A 76 -20.76 18.02 -7.73
N LYS A 77 -21.09 16.98 -6.94
CA LYS A 77 -20.81 16.96 -5.49
C LYS A 77 -19.31 17.00 -5.20
N ILE A 78 -18.50 16.25 -5.96
CA ILE A 78 -17.04 16.29 -5.84
C ILE A 78 -16.50 17.70 -6.13
N LYS A 79 -16.96 18.33 -7.22
CA LYS A 79 -16.54 19.69 -7.58
C LYS A 79 -16.91 20.69 -6.48
N ALA A 80 -18.16 20.65 -6.01
CA ALA A 80 -18.63 21.55 -4.96
C ALA A 80 -17.85 21.39 -3.65
N LEU A 81 -17.53 20.14 -3.25
CA LEU A 81 -16.72 19.87 -2.07
C LEU A 81 -15.31 20.46 -2.22
N LEU A 82 -14.66 20.21 -3.36
CA LEU A 82 -13.31 20.73 -3.61
C LEU A 82 -13.28 22.24 -3.74
N GLU A 83 -14.29 22.86 -4.34
CA GLU A 83 -14.43 24.31 -4.39
C GLU A 83 -14.62 24.91 -3.00
N GLY A 84 -15.46 24.30 -2.15
CA GLY A 84 -15.66 24.74 -0.78
C GLY A 84 -14.40 24.64 0.08
N GLN A 85 -13.55 23.64 -0.17
CA GLN A 85 -12.28 23.49 0.54
C GLN A 85 -11.20 24.41 -0.06
N LEU A 86 -10.96 24.33 -1.37
CA LEU A 86 -9.79 24.93 -2.02
C LEU A 86 -10.04 26.33 -2.59
N GLY A 87 -11.28 26.82 -2.57
CA GLY A 87 -11.70 28.05 -3.22
C GLY A 87 -11.76 27.96 -4.75
N THR A 88 -11.47 26.80 -5.33
CA THR A 88 -11.58 26.50 -6.77
C THR A 88 -11.76 25.00 -6.99
N SER A 89 -12.50 24.63 -8.02
CA SER A 89 -12.58 23.24 -8.51
C SER A 89 -11.70 22.99 -9.75
N ASP A 90 -10.91 23.97 -10.17
CA ASP A 90 -10.02 23.85 -11.33
C ASP A 90 -9.00 22.73 -11.13
N GLY A 91 -8.88 21.86 -12.13
CA GLY A 91 -7.94 20.74 -12.06
C GLY A 91 -8.33 19.63 -11.07
N TYR A 92 -9.58 19.59 -10.57
CA TYR A 92 -10.05 18.55 -9.66
C TYR A 92 -9.75 17.12 -10.15
N GLN A 93 -9.77 16.87 -11.46
CA GLN A 93 -9.41 15.57 -12.05
C GLN A 93 -7.98 15.14 -11.66
N GLY A 94 -7.03 16.07 -11.63
CA GLY A 94 -5.66 15.81 -11.21
C GLY A 94 -5.54 15.54 -9.70
N ILE A 95 -6.44 16.11 -8.90
CA ILE A 95 -6.57 15.81 -7.46
C ILE A 95 -7.12 14.39 -7.30
N LEU A 96 -8.23 14.07 -7.96
CA LEU A 96 -8.85 12.74 -7.91
C LEU A 96 -7.91 11.61 -8.36
N ALA A 97 -7.10 11.84 -9.40
CA ALA A 97 -6.10 10.87 -9.84
C ALA A 97 -5.08 10.57 -8.72
N ARG A 98 -4.63 11.58 -7.98
CA ARG A 98 -3.70 11.42 -6.85
C ARG A 98 -4.38 10.83 -5.62
N VAL A 99 -5.64 11.16 -5.36
CA VAL A 99 -6.45 10.49 -4.31
C VAL A 99 -6.56 9.00 -4.62
N SER A 100 -6.86 8.64 -5.87
CA SER A 100 -6.92 7.24 -6.31
C SER A 100 -5.61 6.50 -6.09
N GLU A 101 -4.49 7.15 -6.45
CA GLU A 101 -3.17 6.59 -6.26
C GLU A 101 -2.86 6.40 -4.77
N LEU A 102 -3.16 7.40 -3.94
CA LEU A 102 -2.93 7.35 -2.50
C LEU A 102 -3.75 6.24 -1.83
N GLU A 103 -5.02 6.08 -2.20
CA GLU A 103 -5.88 5.02 -1.71
C GLU A 103 -5.38 3.62 -2.11
N GLU A 104 -4.92 3.45 -3.35
CA GLU A 104 -4.42 2.17 -3.83
C GLU A 104 -3.13 1.76 -3.11
N LEU A 105 -2.18 2.70 -3.01
CA LEU A 105 -0.93 2.47 -2.28
C LEU A 105 -1.20 2.25 -0.79
N GLY A 106 -2.15 2.98 -0.20
CA GLY A 106 -2.59 2.78 1.19
C GLY A 106 -3.11 1.38 1.43
N ARG A 107 -4.00 0.87 0.56
CA ARG A 107 -4.52 -0.49 0.65
C ARG A 107 -3.42 -1.53 0.49
N GLN A 108 -2.49 -1.32 -0.45
CA GLN A 108 -1.35 -2.22 -0.63
C GLN A 108 -0.45 -2.22 0.60
N LYS A 109 -0.17 -1.06 1.21
CA LYS A 109 0.58 -0.96 2.46
C LYS A 109 -0.10 -1.75 3.58
N GLU A 110 -1.40 -1.54 3.76
CA GLU A 110 -2.19 -2.18 4.81
C GLU A 110 -2.18 -3.70 4.64
N GLN A 111 -2.36 -4.21 3.42
CA GLN A 111 -2.26 -5.65 3.15
C GLN A 111 -0.89 -6.22 3.53
N MET A 112 0.20 -5.50 3.20
CA MET A 112 1.56 -5.92 3.55
C MET A 112 1.79 -5.94 5.06
N GLU A 113 1.28 -4.94 5.79
CA GLU A 113 1.38 -4.87 7.25
C GLU A 113 0.58 -6.00 7.90
N GLN A 114 -0.66 -6.24 7.46
CA GLN A 114 -1.48 -7.35 7.93
C GLN A 114 -0.83 -8.71 7.67
N ALA A 115 -0.24 -8.92 6.49
CA ALA A 115 0.48 -10.15 6.18
C ALA A 115 1.73 -10.33 7.07
N MET A 116 2.43 -9.24 7.37
CA MET A 116 3.58 -9.26 8.26
C MET A 116 3.17 -9.55 9.71
N ASP A 117 2.04 -9.00 10.18
CA ASP A 117 1.50 -9.27 11.51
C ASP A 117 1.01 -10.72 11.63
N ALA A 118 0.30 -11.24 10.61
CA ALA A 118 -0.09 -12.64 10.57
C ALA A 118 1.12 -13.59 10.55
N LEU A 119 2.21 -13.21 9.88
CA LEU A 119 3.47 -13.96 9.92
C LEU A 119 4.12 -13.91 11.31
N ASP A 120 4.04 -12.77 12.00
CA ASP A 120 4.56 -12.60 13.35
C ASP A 120 3.80 -13.49 14.35
N ASP A 121 2.47 -13.51 14.25
CA ASP A 121 1.57 -14.38 15.02
C ASP A 121 1.85 -15.85 14.75
N PHE A 122 2.09 -16.22 13.48
CA PHE A 122 2.44 -17.58 13.10
C PHE A 122 3.81 -17.98 13.63
N LYS A 123 4.81 -17.12 13.42
CA LYS A 123 6.18 -17.30 13.89
C LYS A 123 6.96 -15.98 13.90
N HIS A 124 7.12 -15.44 15.10
CA HIS A 124 7.81 -14.18 15.35
C HIS A 124 9.18 -14.06 14.68
N GLU A 125 10.03 -15.10 14.75
CA GLU A 125 11.38 -15.02 14.18
C GLU A 125 11.38 -14.91 12.65
N TYR A 126 10.33 -15.39 11.97
CA TYR A 126 10.19 -15.24 10.53
C TYR A 126 9.89 -13.81 10.15
N ALA A 127 8.94 -13.18 10.84
CA ALA A 127 8.63 -11.77 10.63
C ALA A 127 9.84 -10.89 10.98
N GLN A 128 10.55 -11.16 12.08
CA GLN A 128 11.77 -10.42 12.43
C GLN A 128 12.82 -10.46 11.31
N VAL A 129 13.13 -11.65 10.77
CA VAL A 129 14.11 -11.80 9.68
C VAL A 129 13.70 -11.00 8.44
N LEU A 130 12.42 -10.98 8.08
CA LEU A 130 11.95 -10.20 6.92
C LEU A 130 11.95 -8.69 7.20
N LYS A 131 11.52 -8.25 8.39
CA LYS A 131 11.52 -6.84 8.79
C LYS A 131 12.96 -6.29 8.77
N LEU A 132 13.89 -6.91 9.48
CA LEU A 132 15.28 -6.45 9.54
C LEU A 132 15.95 -6.43 8.17
N LEU A 133 15.72 -7.45 7.34
CA LEU A 133 16.37 -7.54 6.03
C LEU A 133 15.77 -6.57 5.00
N TYR A 134 14.45 -6.48 4.90
CA TYR A 134 13.79 -5.78 3.79
C TYR A 134 13.21 -4.43 4.18
N VAL A 135 12.70 -4.30 5.41
CA VAL A 135 12.12 -3.06 5.92
C VAL A 135 13.20 -2.17 6.52
N ASP A 136 14.18 -2.72 7.23
CA ASP A 136 15.26 -1.93 7.81
C ASP A 136 16.46 -1.86 6.87
N GLY A 137 16.73 -2.95 6.14
CA GLY A 137 17.81 -3.01 5.15
C GLY A 137 19.14 -3.41 5.78
N ASN A 138 19.10 -4.15 6.89
CA ASN A 138 20.29 -4.64 7.58
C ASN A 138 20.93 -5.79 6.80
N GLU A 139 22.23 -5.95 6.96
CA GLU A 139 22.97 -7.04 6.31
C GLU A 139 22.69 -8.39 7.02
N PRO A 140 22.59 -9.51 6.27
CA PRO A 140 22.34 -10.84 6.83
C PRO A 140 23.22 -11.24 8.03
N HIS A 141 24.49 -10.83 8.01
CA HIS A 141 25.43 -11.12 9.09
C HIS A 141 25.06 -10.38 10.37
N ASP A 142 24.78 -9.08 10.27
CA ASP A 142 24.41 -8.25 11.42
C ASP A 142 23.10 -8.74 12.03
N ILE A 143 22.12 -9.09 11.19
CA ILE A 143 20.86 -9.69 11.64
C ILE A 143 21.12 -11.01 12.39
N ALA A 144 21.96 -11.89 11.84
CA ALA A 144 22.26 -13.15 12.51
C ALA A 144 22.95 -12.94 13.86
N CYS A 145 23.87 -11.98 13.96
CA CYS A 145 24.50 -11.57 15.21
C CYS A 145 23.49 -10.99 16.21
N ASP A 146 22.64 -10.06 15.78
CA ASP A 146 21.63 -9.41 16.62
C ASP A 146 20.60 -10.40 17.18
N LEU A 147 20.23 -11.41 16.38
CA LEU A 147 19.33 -12.48 16.77
C LEU A 147 20.02 -13.64 17.52
N GLY A 148 21.34 -13.62 17.65
CA GLY A 148 22.11 -14.69 18.30
C GLY A 148 22.03 -16.04 17.58
N ILE A 149 21.89 -16.04 16.24
CA ILE A 149 21.77 -17.24 15.41
C ILE A 149 22.91 -17.38 14.41
N SER A 150 23.10 -18.59 13.87
CA SER A 150 24.04 -18.80 12.77
C SER A 150 23.51 -18.21 11.45
N LEU A 151 24.41 -17.84 10.54
CA LEU A 151 24.03 -17.45 9.16
C LEU A 151 23.22 -18.54 8.45
N SER A 152 23.55 -19.82 8.68
CA SER A 152 22.79 -20.95 8.10
C SER A 152 21.34 -20.96 8.61
N THR A 153 21.15 -20.74 9.91
CA THR A 153 19.83 -20.62 10.54
C THR A 153 19.07 -19.43 9.95
N PHE A 154 19.71 -18.27 9.82
CA PHE A 154 19.13 -17.09 9.20
C PHE A 154 18.62 -17.38 7.78
N TYR A 155 19.45 -17.97 6.90
CA TYR A 155 19.03 -18.27 5.53
C TYR A 155 17.92 -19.33 5.48
N GLY A 156 17.95 -20.29 6.40
CA GLY A 156 16.88 -21.28 6.55
C GLY A 156 15.55 -20.64 6.97
N TRP A 157 15.58 -19.72 7.93
CA TRP A 157 14.40 -18.96 8.37
C TRP A 157 13.90 -18.03 7.28
N ARG A 158 14.78 -17.26 6.64
CA ARG A 158 14.43 -16.35 5.54
C ARG A 158 13.68 -17.07 4.43
N ARG A 159 14.15 -18.25 3.99
CA ARG A 159 13.49 -19.01 2.92
C ARG A 159 12.06 -19.41 3.31
N LYS A 160 11.90 -19.97 4.52
CA LYS A 160 10.58 -20.37 5.04
C LYS A 160 9.67 -19.16 5.22
N ALA A 161 10.20 -18.07 5.78
CA ALA A 161 9.48 -16.81 5.96
C ALA A 161 8.98 -16.23 4.65
N LEU A 162 9.81 -16.18 3.60
CA LEU A 162 9.41 -15.70 2.28
C LEU A 162 8.29 -16.54 1.66
N LYS A 163 8.33 -17.86 1.86
CA LYS A 163 7.26 -18.76 1.41
C LYS A 163 5.95 -18.47 2.14
N GLU A 164 5.97 -18.46 3.48
CA GLU A 164 4.75 -18.21 4.28
C GLU A 164 4.18 -16.82 4.03
N TYR A 165 5.04 -15.78 4.00
CA TYR A 165 4.62 -14.43 3.64
C TYR A 165 4.00 -14.39 2.23
N GLY A 166 4.64 -15.05 1.27
CA GLY A 166 4.15 -15.15 -0.11
C GLY A 166 2.76 -15.77 -0.22
N ILE A 167 2.43 -16.74 0.64
CA ILE A 167 1.10 -17.33 0.76
C ILE A 167 0.10 -16.34 1.38
N LEU A 168 0.51 -15.56 2.39
CA LEU A 168 -0.35 -14.59 3.06
C LEU A 168 -0.75 -13.41 2.16
N ILE A 169 0.06 -13.07 1.17
CA ILE A 169 -0.18 -11.96 0.23
C ILE A 169 -0.81 -12.39 -1.10
N SER A 170 -0.95 -13.70 -1.35
CA SER A 170 -1.52 -14.25 -2.60
C SER A 170 -3.02 -14.40 -2.53
#